data_AF-D3HSP8-F1
#
_entry.id   AF-D3HSP8-F1
#
_cell.length_a   1.000
_cell.length_b   1.000
_cell.length_c   1.000
_cell.angle_alpha   90.00
_cell.angle_beta   90.00
_cell.angle_gamma   90.00
#
_symmetry.space_group_name_H-M   'P 1'
#
loop_
_entity.id
_entity.type
_entity.pdbx_description
1 polymer ?
#
loop_
_entity_poly.entity_id
_entity_poly.type
_entity_poly.pdbx_seq_one_letter_code
_entity_poly.pdbx_strand_id
1 'polypeptide(L)'
;MPTQSSPVSANTLHLTPNNFEQLFATIEKSHKYSKKTDAYFSTQFLNRFGFQNPLQVIEFLKSPEGKTTLALISQELIKIEELNQRKAEQYREELLTIQRHLIFLLMGLMAKDNALAKQASEITQQQIEHKLKETKQIEQTKSDQTSLVDILDANIKAYSETLNALDKKLGELEQKLAEIDNHLTIIENEALLMNEKHAHLSAHIEQLNTYLQLPVLHDQPMEEYVAHTNQQIQSLTTQINELNQQNNENSPDTQPEHPARHRKMKMLEHQLAFHHSQLKNPPQCAEHVFERLLEHIRERVNECQHLHENQPSDYLSHELEGLKLQEQGLIHVLQVLRKEKILLNAELEEVNDFNQAHFVVDPNQKHRFQKRENCYALCTEEMDPHNLSEEDWLQAQLNYDKLKHEVRMVPLHHRECMQHDVEKHQERKQHYKNLRKDFIEQIQDVKASKVQVLQALSSNKAQKALLTQTRENTPSGMSPKPDAAQINIEKDTLSPKFCPKPKPTPPLCSYSFMLNNLKRLVPAKAPAPRKKDIYKVTRELESVIPLERQNELHKLIDEVTPGKIMSPDVRRSWLDRAQNLIPDVVTEPQLETTISYKLK
;
A
#
# COMPACT_ATOMS: atom_id res chain seq x y z
N MET A 1 -14.28 -38.02 22.84
CA MET A 1 -15.63 -37.45 23.02
C MET A 1 -15.52 -35.95 22.83
N PRO A 2 -15.73 -35.42 21.62
CA PRO A 2 -15.76 -33.99 21.41
C PRO A 2 -17.15 -33.47 21.76
N THR A 3 -17.23 -32.58 22.74
CA THR A 3 -18.41 -31.81 23.12
C THR A 3 -18.86 -30.98 21.92
N GLN A 4 -20.07 -31.26 21.43
CA GLN A 4 -20.78 -30.42 20.49
C GLN A 4 -21.00 -29.05 21.14
N SER A 5 -20.32 -28.01 20.66
CA SER A 5 -20.73 -26.64 20.91
C SER A 5 -22.04 -26.41 20.15
N SER A 6 -23.11 -26.20 20.90
CA SER A 6 -24.42 -25.81 20.40
C SER A 6 -24.31 -24.59 19.46
N PRO A 7 -25.23 -24.44 18.50
CA PRO A 7 -25.31 -23.20 17.74
C PRO A 7 -25.56 -22.08 18.74
N VAL A 8 -24.72 -21.03 18.68
CA VAL A 8 -24.90 -19.83 19.49
C VAL A 8 -26.30 -19.31 19.19
N SER A 9 -27.20 -19.53 20.15
CA SER A 9 -28.54 -18.95 20.13
C SER A 9 -28.32 -17.46 20.03
N ALA A 10 -28.83 -16.83 18.97
CA ALA A 10 -28.89 -15.38 18.89
C ALA A 10 -29.53 -14.89 20.19
N ASN A 11 -28.74 -14.21 21.03
CA ASN A 11 -29.26 -13.62 22.24
C ASN A 11 -30.33 -12.63 21.81
N THR A 12 -31.59 -12.99 22.02
CA THR A 12 -32.73 -12.09 21.87
C THR A 12 -32.50 -10.95 22.85
N LEU A 13 -31.91 -9.85 22.37
CA LEU A 13 -31.80 -8.60 23.11
C LEU A 13 -33.22 -8.22 23.52
N HIS A 14 -33.54 -8.42 24.79
CA HIS A 14 -34.79 -7.91 25.36
C HIS A 14 -34.68 -6.39 25.34
N LEU A 15 -35.28 -5.77 24.32
CA LEU A 15 -35.40 -4.33 24.10
C LEU A 15 -36.29 -3.71 25.20
N THR A 16 -35.75 -3.61 26.41
CA THR A 16 -36.42 -2.96 27.54
C THR A 16 -35.84 -1.56 27.75
N PRO A 17 -36.66 -0.59 28.20
CA PRO A 17 -36.21 0.78 28.44
C PRO A 17 -35.01 0.85 29.38
N ASN A 18 -34.99 0.01 30.41
CA ASN A 18 -33.92 -0.04 31.40
C ASN A 18 -32.57 -0.50 30.80
N ASN A 19 -32.59 -1.44 29.86
CA ASN A 19 -31.37 -1.91 29.19
C ASN A 19 -30.76 -0.81 28.31
N PHE A 20 -31.62 -0.06 27.60
CA PHE A 20 -31.19 1.08 26.81
C PHE A 20 -30.69 2.23 27.68
N GLU A 21 -31.35 2.49 28.81
CA GLU A 21 -30.90 3.51 29.75
C GLU A 21 -29.48 3.22 30.25
N GLN A 22 -29.21 1.99 30.67
CA GLN A 22 -27.87 1.58 31.11
C GLN A 22 -26.84 1.63 29.98
N LEU A 23 -27.20 1.21 28.77
CA LEU A 23 -26.31 1.24 27.61
C LEU A 23 -25.89 2.67 27.25
N PHE A 24 -26.86 3.57 27.08
CA PHE A 24 -26.59 4.96 26.73
C PHE A 24 -25.86 5.70 27.84
N ALA A 25 -26.21 5.43 29.11
CA ALA A 25 -25.47 5.96 30.24
C ALA A 25 -24.01 5.49 30.24
N THR A 26 -23.73 4.24 29.87
CA THR A 26 -22.36 3.69 29.84
C THR A 26 -21.52 4.35 28.75
N ILE A 27 -22.10 4.58 27.56
CA ILE A 27 -21.43 5.26 26.44
C ILE A 27 -21.09 6.72 26.81
N GLU A 28 -22.01 7.43 27.45
CA GLU A 28 -21.76 8.82 27.85
C GLU A 28 -20.78 8.91 29.04
N LYS A 29 -20.83 7.94 29.97
CA LYS A 29 -19.91 7.84 31.11
C LYS A 29 -18.47 7.51 30.72
N SER A 30 -18.23 6.72 29.66
CA SER A 30 -16.87 6.38 29.24
C SER A 30 -16.03 7.60 28.83
N HIS A 31 -16.67 8.77 28.71
CA HIS A 31 -16.04 10.04 28.34
C HIS A 31 -15.91 11.03 29.51
N LYS A 32 -16.48 10.77 30.70
CA LYS A 32 -16.45 11.70 31.87
C LYS A 32 -16.58 10.98 33.23
N TYR A 33 -15.68 11.27 34.18
CA TYR A 33 -15.86 10.89 35.60
C TYR A 33 -16.85 11.85 36.30
N SER A 34 -18.06 11.40 36.62
CA SER A 34 -19.08 12.22 37.29
C SER A 34 -20.00 11.39 38.20
N LYS A 35 -20.46 11.99 39.30
CA LYS A 35 -21.35 11.37 40.33
C LYS A 35 -22.85 11.39 39.95
N LYS A 36 -23.18 11.73 38.70
CA LYS A 36 -24.59 11.82 38.24
C LYS A 36 -25.20 10.43 37.98
N THR A 37 -26.52 10.35 37.95
CA THR A 37 -27.28 9.10 37.77
C THR A 37 -27.31 8.65 36.30
N ASP A 38 -27.51 7.36 36.09
CA ASP A 38 -27.55 6.72 34.76
C ASP A 38 -28.66 7.31 33.88
N ALA A 39 -29.83 7.59 34.46
CA ALA A 39 -30.93 8.28 33.80
C ALA A 39 -30.49 9.63 33.19
N TYR A 40 -29.69 10.41 33.92
CA TYR A 40 -29.22 11.71 33.45
C TYR A 40 -28.29 11.58 32.22
N PHE A 41 -27.36 10.63 32.27
CA PHE A 41 -26.41 10.39 31.18
C PHE A 41 -27.08 9.79 29.95
N SER A 42 -28.03 8.88 30.15
CA SER A 42 -28.87 8.33 29.08
C SER A 42 -29.65 9.43 28.36
N THR A 43 -30.34 10.31 29.09
CA THR A 43 -31.07 11.44 28.50
C THR A 43 -30.14 12.44 27.81
N GLN A 44 -28.96 12.71 28.37
CA GLN A 44 -27.97 13.60 27.74
C GLN A 44 -27.49 13.05 26.39
N PHE A 45 -27.21 11.76 26.32
CA PHE A 45 -26.83 11.07 25.08
C PHE A 45 -27.97 11.13 24.05
N LEU A 46 -29.18 10.75 24.47
CA LEU A 46 -30.37 10.67 23.62
C LEU A 46 -30.82 12.03 23.06
N ASN A 47 -30.68 13.11 23.83
CA ASN A 47 -31.05 14.46 23.39
C ASN A 47 -30.29 14.91 22.14
N ARG A 48 -29.05 14.43 21.93
CA ARG A 48 -28.26 14.74 20.71
C ARG A 48 -28.91 14.21 19.44
N PHE A 49 -29.74 13.18 19.58
CA PHE A 49 -30.46 12.51 18.50
C PHE A 49 -31.95 12.85 18.51
N GLY A 50 -32.37 13.86 19.28
CA GLY A 50 -33.76 14.30 19.36
C GLY A 50 -34.68 13.41 20.20
N PHE A 51 -34.14 12.43 20.93
CA PHE A 51 -34.92 11.55 21.81
C PHE A 51 -34.83 12.03 23.25
N GLN A 52 -35.97 12.08 23.94
CA GLN A 52 -36.03 12.55 25.34
C GLN A 52 -35.83 11.40 26.34
N ASN A 53 -36.16 10.17 25.95
CA ASN A 53 -36.03 9.00 26.81
C ASN A 53 -35.90 7.69 26.00
N PRO A 54 -35.43 6.59 26.61
CA PRO A 54 -35.28 5.30 25.95
C PRO A 54 -36.58 4.69 25.41
N LEU A 55 -37.75 5.07 25.93
CA LEU A 55 -39.04 4.58 25.43
C LEU A 55 -39.30 5.08 24.00
N GLN A 56 -38.96 6.34 23.70
CA GLN A 56 -39.11 6.90 22.36
C GLN A 56 -38.22 6.20 21.33
N VAL A 57 -37.04 5.71 21.74
CA VAL A 57 -36.16 4.90 20.88
C VAL A 57 -36.82 3.54 20.58
N ILE A 58 -37.43 2.91 21.58
CA ILE A 58 -38.16 1.64 21.38
C ILE A 58 -39.37 1.84 20.47
N GLU A 59 -40.11 2.94 20.62
CA GLU A 59 -41.23 3.29 19.75
C GLU A 59 -40.78 3.54 18.32
N PHE A 60 -39.69 4.29 18.14
CA PHE A 60 -39.07 4.51 16.83
C PHE A 60 -38.65 3.19 16.18
N LEU A 61 -37.90 2.33 16.88
CA LEU A 61 -37.44 1.04 16.35
C LEU A 61 -38.60 0.09 15.97
N LYS A 62 -39.80 0.30 16.53
CA LYS A 62 -41.02 -0.45 16.17
C LYS A 62 -41.77 0.15 14.98
N SER A 63 -41.48 1.40 14.58
CA SER A 63 -42.09 2.06 13.42
C SER A 63 -41.62 1.44 12.10
N PRO A 64 -42.32 1.68 10.97
CA PRO A 64 -41.89 1.26 9.64
C PRO A 64 -40.48 1.77 9.28
N GLU A 65 -40.19 3.02 9.65
CA GLU A 65 -38.90 3.68 9.42
C GLU A 65 -37.81 3.09 10.34
N GLY A 66 -38.14 2.77 11.60
CA GLY A 66 -37.23 2.08 12.51
C GLY A 66 -36.88 0.66 12.06
N LYS A 67 -37.86 -0.07 11.52
CA LYS A 67 -37.61 -1.41 10.91
C LYS A 67 -36.70 -1.32 9.70
N THR A 68 -36.85 -0.29 8.88
CA THR A 68 -35.96 -0.02 7.74
C THR A 68 -34.54 0.31 8.21
N THR A 69 -34.42 1.11 9.26
CA THR A 69 -33.14 1.45 9.89
C THR A 69 -32.45 0.23 10.49
N LEU A 70 -33.20 -0.66 11.16
CA LEU A 70 -32.68 -1.94 11.67
C LEU A 70 -32.19 -2.87 10.56
N ALA A 71 -32.87 -2.90 9.41
CA ALA A 71 -32.44 -3.69 8.26
C ALA A 71 -31.12 -3.17 7.68
N LEU A 72 -30.95 -1.85 7.59
CA LEU A 72 -29.69 -1.22 7.14
C LEU A 72 -28.54 -1.51 8.12
N ILE A 73 -28.78 -1.41 9.43
CA ILE A 73 -27.79 -1.75 10.47
C ILE A 73 -27.37 -3.23 10.36
N SER A 74 -28.35 -4.13 10.19
CA SER A 74 -28.06 -5.56 9.99
C SER A 74 -27.19 -5.81 8.75
N GLN A 75 -27.48 -5.12 7.65
CA GLN A 75 -26.69 -5.23 6.41
C GLN A 75 -25.25 -4.72 6.60
N GLU A 76 -25.05 -3.62 7.31
CA GLU A 76 -23.69 -3.12 7.63
C GLU A 76 -22.93 -4.04 8.57
N LEU A 77 -23.59 -4.65 9.56
CA LEU A 77 -22.96 -5.65 10.44
C LEU A 77 -22.48 -6.89 9.68
N ILE A 78 -23.26 -7.35 8.69
CA ILE A 78 -22.85 -8.46 7.81
C ILE A 78 -21.59 -8.07 7.01
N LYS A 79 -21.53 -6.86 6.46
CA LYS A 79 -20.33 -6.37 5.74
C LYS A 79 -19.10 -6.28 6.64
N ILE A 80 -19.26 -5.82 7.88
CA ILE A 80 -18.17 -5.75 8.87
C ILE A 80 -17.64 -7.15 9.19
N GLU A 81 -18.52 -8.13 9.40
CA GLU A 81 -18.13 -9.52 9.67
C GLU A 81 -17.39 -10.14 8.48
N GLU A 82 -17.86 -9.93 7.25
CA GLU A 82 -17.19 -10.39 6.03
C GLU A 82 -15.78 -9.78 5.87
N LEU A 83 -15.62 -8.48 6.19
CA LEU A 83 -14.32 -7.80 6.18
C LEU A 83 -13.37 -8.37 7.25
N ASN A 84 -13.89 -8.67 8.45
CA ASN A 84 -13.08 -9.25 9.51
C ASN A 84 -12.61 -10.66 9.18
N GLN A 85 -13.47 -11.49 8.58
CA GLN A 85 -13.08 -12.82 8.09
C GLN A 85 -12.00 -12.75 7.02
N ARG A 86 -12.13 -11.83 6.04
CA ARG A 86 -11.07 -11.60 5.04
C ARG A 86 -9.75 -11.18 5.66
N LYS A 87 -9.76 -10.28 6.64
CA LYS A 87 -8.54 -9.86 7.35
C LYS A 87 -7.90 -11.02 8.10
N ALA A 88 -8.69 -11.86 8.77
CA ALA A 88 -8.18 -13.04 9.47
C ALA A 88 -7.56 -14.08 8.51
N GLU A 89 -8.18 -14.28 7.34
CA GLU A 89 -7.63 -15.15 6.30
C GLU A 89 -6.34 -14.61 5.69
N GLN A 90 -6.27 -13.30 5.40
CA GLN A 90 -5.07 -12.63 4.90
C GLN A 90 -3.91 -12.76 5.89
N TYR A 91 -4.15 -12.46 7.17
CA TYR A 91 -3.14 -12.60 8.21
C TYR A 91 -2.61 -14.04 8.31
N ARG A 92 -3.51 -15.03 8.23
CA ARG A 92 -3.13 -16.46 8.23
C ARG A 92 -2.30 -16.84 7.01
N GLU A 93 -2.62 -16.30 5.84
CA GLU A 93 -1.91 -16.56 4.59
C GLU A 93 -0.53 -15.89 4.55
N GLU A 94 -0.42 -14.66 5.07
CA GLU A 94 0.85 -13.96 5.26
C GLU A 94 1.77 -14.75 6.21
N LEU A 95 1.23 -15.22 7.33
CA LEU A 95 2.00 -15.99 8.32
C LEU A 95 2.49 -17.34 7.76
N LEU A 96 1.65 -18.01 6.95
CA LEU A 96 2.05 -19.22 6.20
C LEU A 96 3.09 -18.93 5.12
N THR A 97 3.02 -17.78 4.46
CA THR A 97 3.98 -17.35 3.44
C THR A 97 5.34 -17.07 4.05
N ILE A 98 5.36 -16.37 5.19
CA ILE A 98 6.57 -16.14 5.99
C ILE A 98 7.19 -17.47 6.43
N GLN A 99 6.38 -18.41 6.96
CA GLN A 99 6.87 -19.73 7.36
C GLN A 99 7.45 -20.54 6.19
N ARG A 100 6.83 -20.49 5.00
CA ARG A 100 7.34 -21.15 3.79
C ARG A 100 8.65 -20.53 3.31
N HIS A 101 8.73 -19.21 3.29
CA HIS A 101 9.93 -18.46 2.95
C HIS A 101 11.08 -18.79 3.91
N LEU A 102 10.79 -18.91 5.20
CA LEU A 102 11.78 -19.27 6.22
C LEU A 102 12.36 -20.67 6.01
N ILE A 103 11.51 -21.65 5.69
CA ILE A 103 11.96 -23.01 5.34
C ILE A 103 12.81 -22.97 4.06
N PHE A 104 12.42 -22.18 3.07
CA PHE A 104 13.18 -22.00 1.83
C PHE A 104 14.57 -21.39 2.07
N LEU A 105 14.68 -20.40 2.94
CA LEU A 105 15.97 -19.79 3.32
C LEU A 105 16.84 -20.74 4.14
N LEU A 106 16.26 -21.47 5.11
CA LEU A 106 16.97 -22.50 5.87
C LEU A 106 17.44 -23.66 4.97
N MET A 107 16.67 -24.01 3.94
CA MET A 107 17.09 -24.95 2.89
C MET A 107 18.20 -24.37 2.00
N GLY A 108 18.12 -23.09 1.63
CA GLY A 108 19.15 -22.38 0.87
C GLY A 108 20.48 -22.26 1.63
N LEU A 109 20.43 -22.14 2.97
CA LEU A 109 21.61 -22.28 3.83
C LEU A 109 22.18 -23.71 3.79
N MET A 110 21.36 -24.74 3.68
CA MET A 110 21.83 -26.13 3.66
C MET A 110 22.25 -26.64 2.27
N ALA A 111 21.83 -25.99 1.19
CA ALA A 111 21.94 -26.52 -0.18
C ALA A 111 22.69 -25.58 -1.12
N LYS A 112 23.87 -26.00 -1.59
CA LYS A 112 24.39 -25.48 -2.86
C LYS A 112 25.06 -26.57 -3.68
N ASP A 113 24.25 -27.25 -4.49
CA ASP A 113 24.64 -27.71 -5.83
C ASP A 113 23.39 -28.19 -6.60
N ASN A 114 23.43 -28.08 -7.93
CA ASN A 114 22.40 -28.55 -8.88
C ASN A 114 22.02 -30.04 -8.71
N ALA A 115 22.81 -30.81 -7.96
CA ALA A 115 22.48 -32.17 -7.54
C ALA A 115 21.30 -32.22 -6.54
N LEU A 116 21.07 -31.18 -5.74
CA LEU A 116 19.99 -31.14 -4.74
C LEU A 116 18.62 -30.81 -5.35
N ALA A 117 18.57 -30.03 -6.43
CA ALA A 117 17.34 -29.88 -7.22
C ALA A 117 16.97 -31.21 -7.91
N LYS A 118 17.98 -31.94 -8.42
CA LYS A 118 17.80 -33.29 -8.95
C LYS A 118 17.37 -34.28 -7.87
N GLN A 119 17.98 -34.24 -6.69
CA GLN A 119 17.66 -35.14 -5.59
C GLN A 119 16.28 -34.81 -4.97
N ALA A 120 15.90 -33.54 -4.87
CA ALA A 120 14.55 -33.14 -4.47
C ALA A 120 13.51 -33.61 -5.49
N SER A 121 13.81 -33.51 -6.80
CA SER A 121 12.95 -34.07 -7.85
C SER A 121 12.89 -35.60 -7.81
N GLU A 122 14.00 -36.29 -7.54
CA GLU A 122 14.05 -37.75 -7.33
C GLU A 122 13.28 -38.18 -6.08
N ILE A 123 13.28 -37.37 -5.02
CA ILE A 123 12.51 -37.61 -3.79
C ILE A 123 11.02 -37.36 -4.02
N THR A 124 10.65 -36.30 -4.76
CA THR A 124 9.25 -36.09 -5.18
C THR A 124 8.79 -37.27 -6.04
N GLN A 125 9.65 -37.80 -6.91
CA GLN A 125 9.37 -38.95 -7.75
C GLN A 125 9.29 -40.27 -6.94
N GLN A 126 10.15 -40.46 -5.94
CA GLN A 126 10.09 -41.60 -5.00
C GLN A 126 8.87 -41.52 -4.08
N GLN A 127 8.42 -40.32 -3.69
CA GLN A 127 7.18 -40.12 -2.92
C GLN A 127 5.93 -40.38 -3.76
N ILE A 128 5.95 -40.00 -5.04
CA ILE A 128 4.92 -40.37 -6.01
C ILE A 128 4.90 -41.90 -6.18
N GLU A 129 6.05 -42.55 -6.36
CA GLU A 129 6.16 -44.02 -6.45
C GLU A 129 5.76 -44.74 -5.15
N HIS A 130 6.11 -44.21 -3.99
CA HIS A 130 5.73 -44.76 -2.68
C HIS A 130 4.22 -44.63 -2.45
N LYS A 131 3.62 -43.46 -2.74
CA LYS A 131 2.17 -43.28 -2.68
C LYS A 131 1.43 -44.15 -3.70
N LEU A 132 2.03 -44.40 -4.88
CA LEU A 132 1.54 -45.37 -5.87
C LEU A 132 1.65 -46.82 -5.40
N LYS A 133 2.68 -47.17 -4.62
CA LYS A 133 2.83 -48.51 -4.01
C LYS A 133 1.90 -48.70 -2.80
N GLU A 134 1.65 -47.66 -2.02
CA GLU A 134 0.68 -47.67 -0.91
C GLU A 134 -0.76 -47.70 -1.41
N THR A 135 -1.10 -47.00 -2.51
CA THR A 135 -2.41 -47.17 -3.18
C THR A 135 -2.58 -48.58 -3.76
N LYS A 136 -1.51 -49.18 -4.30
CA LYS A 136 -1.51 -50.60 -4.68
C LYS A 136 -1.64 -51.58 -3.50
N GLN A 137 -1.16 -51.22 -2.30
CA GLN A 137 -1.33 -52.06 -1.10
C GLN A 137 -2.72 -51.90 -0.46
N ILE A 138 -3.37 -50.74 -0.62
CA ILE A 138 -4.77 -50.54 -0.22
C ILE A 138 -5.73 -51.23 -1.20
N GLU A 139 -5.33 -51.42 -2.46
CA GLU A 139 -6.06 -52.24 -3.45
C GLU A 139 -5.77 -53.75 -3.34
N GLN A 140 -4.73 -54.17 -2.58
CA GLN A 140 -4.46 -55.60 -2.36
C GLN A 140 -5.48 -56.31 -1.47
N THR A 141 -6.45 -55.60 -0.89
CA THR A 141 -7.60 -56.21 -0.22
C THR A 141 -8.85 -56.32 -1.08
N LYS A 142 -8.87 -55.84 -2.33
CA LYS A 142 -9.91 -56.19 -3.31
C LYS A 142 -9.32 -56.22 -4.72
N SER A 143 -9.17 -57.45 -5.21
CA SER A 143 -9.03 -57.82 -6.62
C SER A 143 -9.76 -56.84 -7.53
N ASP A 144 -9.03 -56.09 -8.36
CA ASP A 144 -9.33 -55.89 -9.78
C ASP A 144 -8.07 -55.44 -10.54
N GLN A 145 -7.82 -56.09 -11.68
CA GLN A 145 -6.65 -55.92 -12.52
C GLN A 145 -6.65 -54.55 -13.21
N THR A 146 -5.84 -53.61 -12.71
CA THR A 146 -5.46 -52.40 -13.48
C THR A 146 -4.05 -52.61 -14.03
N SER A 147 -3.87 -52.59 -15.36
CA SER A 147 -2.57 -52.89 -15.97
C SER A 147 -1.59 -51.73 -15.76
N LEU A 148 -0.29 -52.04 -15.69
CA LEU A 148 0.77 -51.02 -15.52
C LEU A 148 0.79 -49.99 -16.66
N VAL A 149 0.26 -50.37 -17.84
CA VAL A 149 0.06 -49.49 -18.99
C VAL A 149 -1.05 -48.46 -18.71
N ASP A 150 -2.12 -48.85 -18.03
CA ASP A 150 -3.23 -47.95 -17.68
C ASP A 150 -2.79 -46.86 -16.68
N ILE A 151 -1.87 -47.21 -15.77
CA ILE A 151 -1.25 -46.26 -14.82
C ILE A 151 -0.38 -45.24 -15.57
N LEU A 152 0.43 -45.69 -16.53
CA LEU A 152 1.25 -44.79 -17.35
C LEU A 152 0.38 -43.88 -18.23
N ASP A 153 -0.76 -44.37 -18.73
CA ASP A 153 -1.70 -43.55 -19.49
C ASP A 153 -2.41 -42.50 -18.63
N ALA A 154 -2.79 -42.86 -17.40
CA ALA A 154 -3.30 -41.88 -16.43
C ALA A 154 -2.25 -40.81 -16.09
N ASN A 155 -0.98 -41.19 -15.91
CA ASN A 155 0.10 -40.24 -15.65
C ASN A 155 0.40 -39.32 -16.83
N ILE A 156 0.46 -39.86 -18.06
CA ILE A 156 0.65 -39.08 -19.29
C ILE A 156 -0.47 -38.04 -19.44
N LYS A 157 -1.72 -38.44 -19.17
CA LYS A 157 -2.87 -37.54 -19.17
C LYS A 157 -2.74 -36.44 -18.11
N ALA A 158 -2.44 -36.80 -16.86
CA ALA A 158 -2.29 -35.84 -15.77
C ALA A 158 -1.15 -34.82 -16.01
N TYR A 159 0.00 -35.27 -16.52
CA TYR A 159 1.10 -34.36 -16.88
C TYR A 159 0.73 -33.46 -18.06
N SER A 160 -0.03 -33.96 -19.04
CA SER A 160 -0.51 -33.14 -20.16
C SER A 160 -1.50 -32.08 -19.70
N GLU A 161 -2.42 -32.41 -18.80
CA GLU A 161 -3.34 -31.47 -18.17
C GLU A 161 -2.59 -30.41 -17.33
N THR A 162 -1.57 -30.84 -16.59
CA THR A 162 -0.69 -29.95 -15.80
C THR A 162 0.08 -28.99 -16.71
N LEU A 163 0.59 -29.45 -17.86
CA LEU A 163 1.25 -28.57 -18.84
C LEU A 163 0.30 -27.50 -19.38
N ASN A 164 -0.93 -27.88 -19.74
CA ASN A 164 -1.93 -26.94 -20.21
C ASN A 164 -2.26 -25.89 -19.13
N ALA A 165 -2.35 -26.31 -17.86
CA ALA A 165 -2.58 -25.39 -16.74
C ALA A 165 -1.39 -24.44 -16.52
N LEU A 166 -0.15 -24.94 -16.63
CA LEU A 166 1.06 -24.11 -16.54
C LEU A 166 1.18 -23.13 -17.70
N ASP A 167 0.81 -23.54 -18.92
CA ASP A 167 0.78 -22.68 -20.10
C ASP A 167 -0.25 -21.57 -19.97
N LYS A 168 -1.44 -21.88 -19.46
CA LYS A 168 -2.44 -20.88 -19.15
C LYS A 168 -1.93 -19.88 -18.09
N LYS A 169 -1.37 -20.38 -16.99
CA LYS A 169 -0.80 -19.54 -15.93
C LYS A 169 0.35 -18.66 -16.45
N LEU A 170 1.21 -19.21 -17.30
CA LEU A 170 2.30 -18.47 -17.91
C LEU A 170 1.77 -17.32 -18.77
N GLY A 171 0.76 -17.58 -19.61
CA GLY A 171 0.12 -16.54 -20.41
C GLY A 171 -0.53 -15.45 -19.56
N GLU A 172 -1.21 -15.82 -18.47
CA GLU A 172 -1.80 -14.86 -17.52
C GLU A 172 -0.73 -13.99 -16.83
N LEU A 173 0.41 -14.57 -16.45
CA LEU A 173 1.52 -13.82 -15.83
C LEU A 173 2.23 -12.92 -16.83
N GLU A 174 2.45 -13.38 -18.07
CA GLU A 174 3.06 -12.59 -19.14
C GLU A 174 2.16 -11.39 -19.53
N GLN A 175 0.83 -11.57 -19.54
CA GLN A 175 -0.12 -10.48 -19.73
C GLN A 175 -0.03 -9.45 -18.60
N LYS A 176 -0.06 -9.88 -17.33
CA LYS A 176 0.06 -8.98 -16.18
C LYS A 176 1.40 -8.23 -16.16
N LEU A 177 2.49 -8.89 -16.58
CA LEU A 177 3.79 -8.25 -16.72
C LEU A 177 3.75 -7.13 -17.77
N ALA A 178 3.12 -7.37 -18.92
CA ALA A 178 2.94 -6.35 -19.96
C ALA A 178 2.08 -5.17 -19.48
N GLU A 179 1.02 -5.43 -18.70
CA GLU A 179 0.21 -4.38 -18.07
C GLU A 179 1.04 -3.52 -17.10
N ILE A 180 1.92 -4.15 -16.30
CA ILE A 180 2.83 -3.42 -15.40
C ILE A 180 3.86 -2.60 -16.16
N ASP A 181 4.44 -3.13 -17.23
CA ASP A 181 5.38 -2.38 -18.08
C ASP A 181 4.71 -1.16 -18.73
N ASN A 182 3.44 -1.28 -19.12
CA ASN A 182 2.64 -0.15 -19.58
C ASN A 182 2.40 0.89 -18.47
N HIS A 183 2.02 0.45 -17.26
CA HIS A 183 1.88 1.36 -16.11
C HIS A 183 3.17 2.08 -15.77
N LEU A 184 4.33 1.41 -15.82
CA LEU A 184 5.63 2.04 -15.63
C LEU A 184 5.92 3.11 -16.69
N THR A 185 5.57 2.84 -17.95
CA THR A 185 5.71 3.81 -19.05
C THR A 185 4.81 5.04 -18.83
N ILE A 186 3.56 4.83 -18.41
CA ILE A 186 2.64 5.92 -18.05
C ILE A 186 3.21 6.77 -16.92
N ILE A 187 3.70 6.13 -15.85
CA ILE A 187 4.33 6.81 -14.71
C ILE A 187 5.55 7.62 -15.16
N GLU A 188 6.35 7.12 -16.09
CA GLU A 188 7.49 7.86 -16.64
C GLU A 188 7.08 9.09 -17.44
N ASN A 189 6.01 8.98 -18.24
CA ASN A 189 5.44 10.14 -18.95
C ASN A 189 4.85 11.16 -17.98
N GLU A 190 4.15 10.71 -16.92
CA GLU A 190 3.65 11.58 -15.86
C GLU A 190 4.78 12.34 -15.16
N ALA A 191 5.97 11.74 -15.02
CA ALA A 191 7.13 12.42 -14.44
C ALA A 191 7.60 13.60 -15.31
N LEU A 192 7.55 13.46 -16.63
CA LEU A 192 7.90 14.54 -17.56
C LEU A 192 6.92 15.72 -17.42
N LEU A 193 5.62 15.42 -17.41
CA LEU A 193 4.56 16.44 -17.25
C LEU A 193 4.64 17.13 -15.88
N MET A 194 4.86 16.36 -14.81
CA MET A 194 5.06 16.87 -13.46
C MET A 194 6.28 17.80 -13.38
N ASN A 195 7.41 17.39 -13.97
CA ASN A 195 8.63 18.22 -13.99
C ASN A 195 8.43 19.51 -14.80
N GLU A 196 7.73 19.44 -15.92
CA GLU A 196 7.37 20.61 -16.72
C GLU A 196 6.47 21.57 -15.94
N LYS A 197 5.43 21.06 -15.29
CA LYS A 197 4.56 21.82 -14.37
C LYS A 197 5.38 22.49 -13.27
N HIS A 198 6.21 21.74 -12.56
CA HIS A 198 7.04 22.26 -11.46
C HIS A 198 7.99 23.36 -11.93
N ALA A 199 8.65 23.17 -13.08
CA ALA A 199 9.52 24.18 -13.66
C ALA A 199 8.74 25.44 -14.08
N HIS A 200 7.48 25.28 -14.49
CA HIS A 200 6.60 26.39 -14.83
C HIS A 200 6.22 27.22 -13.60
N LEU A 201 5.73 26.57 -12.55
CA LEU A 201 5.32 27.23 -11.31
C LEU A 201 6.50 27.82 -10.56
N SER A 202 7.65 27.14 -10.56
CA SER A 202 8.88 27.65 -9.93
C SER A 202 9.32 28.98 -10.52
N ALA A 203 9.18 29.20 -11.83
CA ALA A 203 9.51 30.50 -12.45
C ALA A 203 8.61 31.64 -11.93
N HIS A 204 7.31 31.36 -11.73
CA HIS A 204 6.38 32.33 -11.15
C HIS A 204 6.68 32.62 -9.68
N ILE A 205 7.09 31.60 -8.91
CA ILE A 205 7.51 31.75 -7.51
C ILE A 205 8.84 32.50 -7.40
N GLU A 206 9.81 32.28 -8.29
CA GLU A 206 11.05 33.06 -8.36
C GLU A 206 10.78 34.55 -8.63
N GLN A 207 9.85 34.83 -9.55
CA GLN A 207 9.39 36.20 -9.79
C GLN A 207 8.71 36.80 -8.55
N LEU A 208 7.84 36.04 -7.86
CA LEU A 208 7.26 36.49 -6.60
C LEU A 208 8.34 36.80 -5.55
N ASN A 209 9.32 35.91 -5.37
CA ASN A 209 10.44 36.12 -4.44
C ASN A 209 11.23 37.40 -4.77
N THR A 210 11.39 37.71 -6.06
CA THR A 210 12.03 38.96 -6.49
C THR A 210 11.24 40.18 -6.02
N TYR A 211 9.90 40.12 -6.06
CA TYR A 211 9.03 41.18 -5.53
C TYR A 211 9.07 41.27 -4.00
N LEU A 212 9.18 40.14 -3.30
CA LEU A 212 9.33 40.10 -1.84
C LEU A 212 10.66 40.68 -1.34
N GLN A 213 11.64 40.87 -2.24
CA GLN A 213 12.95 41.46 -1.94
C GLN A 213 13.04 42.95 -2.30
N LEU A 214 11.93 43.59 -2.67
CA LEU A 214 11.96 45.00 -3.04
C LEU A 214 12.40 45.89 -1.85
N PRO A 215 13.22 46.94 -2.12
CA PRO A 215 13.67 47.89 -1.10
C PRO A 215 12.55 48.47 -0.23
N VAL A 216 11.39 48.73 -0.84
CA VAL A 216 10.24 49.36 -0.17
C VAL A 216 9.65 48.52 0.97
N LEU A 217 9.93 47.22 1.02
CA LEU A 217 9.50 46.33 2.11
C LEU A 217 10.43 46.39 3.34
N HIS A 218 11.60 47.01 3.20
CA HIS A 218 12.63 47.07 4.25
C HIS A 218 12.77 48.51 4.81
N ASP A 219 11.68 49.27 4.81
CA ASP A 219 11.62 50.68 5.23
C ASP A 219 12.65 51.60 4.51
N GLN A 220 13.12 51.20 3.33
CA GLN A 220 14.02 52.02 2.52
C GLN A 220 13.25 53.16 1.84
N PRO A 221 13.91 54.33 1.64
CA PRO A 221 13.28 55.47 1.00
C PRO A 221 12.87 55.17 -0.44
N MET A 222 11.82 55.84 -0.93
CA MET A 222 11.25 55.57 -2.26
C MET A 222 12.23 55.88 -3.39
N GLU A 223 13.21 56.75 -3.16
CA GLU A 223 14.32 57.03 -4.08
C GLU A 223 15.15 55.77 -4.38
N GLU A 224 15.38 54.91 -3.38
CA GLU A 224 16.10 53.65 -3.55
C GLU A 224 15.30 52.65 -4.38
N TYR A 225 13.98 52.64 -4.25
CA TYR A 225 13.10 51.86 -5.13
C TYR A 225 13.10 52.34 -6.57
N VAL A 226 13.12 53.66 -6.81
CA VAL A 226 13.22 54.22 -8.16
C VAL A 226 14.58 53.88 -8.78
N ALA A 227 15.68 53.95 -8.00
CA ALA A 227 17.00 53.52 -8.44
C ALA A 227 17.02 52.03 -8.78
N HIS A 228 16.47 51.18 -7.91
CA HIS A 228 16.30 49.75 -8.15
C HIS A 228 15.48 49.47 -9.41
N THR A 229 14.38 50.18 -9.63
CA THR A 229 13.53 50.04 -10.82
C THR A 229 14.29 50.37 -12.11
N ASN A 230 15.10 51.43 -12.11
CA ASN A 230 15.96 51.76 -13.24
C ASN A 230 17.01 50.67 -13.52
N GLN A 231 17.62 50.12 -12.46
CA GLN A 231 18.57 49.01 -12.59
C GLN A 231 17.89 47.74 -13.14
N GLN A 232 16.68 47.42 -12.69
CA GLN A 232 15.90 46.28 -13.19
C GLN A 232 15.56 46.45 -14.66
N ILE A 233 15.15 47.64 -15.11
CA ILE A 233 14.89 47.91 -16.53
C ILE A 233 16.13 47.63 -17.37
N GLN A 234 17.30 48.09 -16.94
CA GLN A 234 18.55 47.82 -17.66
C GLN A 234 18.88 46.33 -17.70
N SER A 235 18.77 45.63 -16.56
CA SER A 235 19.03 44.20 -16.47
C SER A 235 18.08 43.37 -17.34
N LEU A 236 16.77 43.62 -17.25
CA LEU A 236 15.74 42.92 -18.02
C LEU A 236 15.90 43.18 -19.52
N THR A 237 16.20 44.42 -19.91
CA THR A 237 16.47 44.78 -21.32
C THR A 237 17.66 43.99 -21.86
N THR A 238 18.75 43.91 -21.10
CA THR A 238 19.93 43.10 -21.47
C THR A 238 19.57 41.62 -21.60
N GLN A 239 18.86 41.05 -20.64
CA GLN A 239 18.44 39.64 -20.67
C GLN A 239 17.53 39.32 -21.86
N ILE A 240 16.58 40.20 -22.20
CA ILE A 240 15.72 40.04 -23.38
C ILE A 240 16.56 40.10 -24.67
N ASN A 241 17.51 41.04 -24.76
CA ASN A 241 18.38 41.15 -25.93
C ASN A 241 19.28 39.92 -26.10
N GLU A 242 19.83 39.38 -25.02
CA GLU A 242 20.63 38.14 -25.03
C GLU A 242 19.79 36.93 -25.48
N LEU A 243 18.55 36.80 -24.97
CA LEU A 243 17.64 35.74 -25.39
C LEU A 243 17.26 35.87 -26.87
N ASN A 244 17.05 37.09 -27.36
CA ASN A 244 16.77 37.36 -28.77
C ASN A 244 17.97 37.04 -29.67
N GLN A 245 19.19 37.35 -29.25
CA GLN A 245 20.41 36.99 -29.99
C GLN A 245 20.60 35.46 -30.05
N GLN A 246 20.37 34.76 -28.93
CA GLN A 246 20.40 33.29 -28.90
C GLN A 246 19.33 32.65 -29.78
N ASN A 247 18.19 33.31 -30.01
CA ASN A 247 17.18 32.85 -30.97
C ASN A 247 17.63 33.05 -32.43
N ASN A 248 18.36 34.12 -32.73
CA ASN A 248 18.82 34.43 -34.09
C ASN A 248 20.06 33.60 -34.51
N GLU A 249 20.89 33.14 -33.56
CA GLU A 249 22.09 32.34 -33.84
C GLU A 249 21.80 30.84 -34.06
N ASN A 250 20.60 30.35 -33.71
CA ASN A 250 20.19 28.98 -34.01
C ASN A 250 19.51 28.94 -35.40
N SER A 251 20.22 28.34 -36.38
CA SER A 251 19.81 28.15 -37.78
C SER A 251 18.35 27.68 -37.95
N PRO A 252 17.61 28.08 -39.00
CA PRO A 252 16.16 27.84 -39.17
C PRO A 252 15.71 26.37 -39.36
N ASP A 253 16.60 25.39 -39.17
CA ASP A 253 16.37 23.99 -39.54
C ASP A 253 16.49 23.01 -38.35
N THR A 254 16.32 23.46 -37.11
CA THR A 254 16.24 22.53 -35.97
C THR A 254 15.27 22.99 -34.88
N GLN A 255 14.08 22.37 -34.93
CA GLN A 255 13.06 22.25 -33.89
C GLN A 255 12.22 23.49 -33.54
N PRO A 256 10.92 23.28 -33.20
CA PRO A 256 10.00 24.35 -32.81
C PRO A 256 10.56 25.12 -31.61
N GLU A 257 10.37 26.44 -31.62
CA GLU A 257 10.72 27.37 -30.55
C GLU A 257 10.65 26.71 -29.17
N HIS A 258 11.78 26.65 -28.46
CA HIS A 258 11.85 25.98 -27.16
C HIS A 258 10.81 26.62 -26.22
N PRO A 259 9.73 25.93 -25.81
CA PRO A 259 8.58 26.55 -25.14
C PRO A 259 8.97 27.29 -23.86
N ALA A 260 9.97 26.78 -23.15
CA ALA A 260 10.55 27.38 -21.96
C ALA A 260 11.24 28.74 -22.21
N ARG A 261 11.89 28.93 -23.37
CA ARG A 261 12.55 30.19 -23.73
C ARG A 261 11.54 31.25 -24.12
N HIS A 262 10.55 30.89 -24.96
CA HIS A 262 9.46 31.79 -25.32
C HIS A 262 8.69 32.26 -24.08
N ARG A 263 8.37 31.33 -23.17
CA ARG A 263 7.77 31.65 -21.87
C ARG A 263 8.63 32.62 -21.07
N LYS A 264 9.93 32.34 -20.92
CA LYS A 264 10.84 33.20 -20.17
C LYS A 264 10.90 34.61 -20.77
N MET A 265 10.96 34.72 -22.10
CA MET A 265 10.96 35.99 -22.81
C MET A 265 9.68 36.78 -22.51
N LYS A 266 8.50 36.15 -22.66
CA LYS A 266 7.21 36.78 -22.36
C LYS A 266 7.12 37.23 -20.90
N MET A 267 7.60 36.43 -19.96
CA MET A 267 7.64 36.79 -18.54
C MET A 267 8.52 38.04 -18.29
N LEU A 268 9.71 38.09 -18.89
CA LEU A 268 10.62 39.24 -18.78
C LEU A 268 10.03 40.50 -19.43
N GLU A 269 9.34 40.36 -20.56
CA GLU A 269 8.64 41.47 -21.24
C GLU A 269 7.54 42.05 -20.35
N HIS A 270 6.73 41.21 -19.69
CA HIS A 270 5.72 41.68 -18.74
C HIS A 270 6.35 42.40 -17.54
N GLN A 271 7.44 41.86 -16.99
CA GLN A 271 8.19 42.53 -15.91
C GLN A 271 8.73 43.89 -16.34
N LEU A 272 9.31 43.95 -17.54
CA LEU A 272 9.85 45.19 -18.10
C LEU A 272 8.74 46.23 -18.32
N ALA A 273 7.60 45.81 -18.87
CA ALA A 273 6.43 46.66 -19.06
C ALA A 273 5.91 47.23 -17.73
N PHE A 274 5.86 46.39 -16.69
CA PHE A 274 5.52 46.83 -15.33
C PHE A 274 6.50 47.87 -14.81
N HIS A 275 7.81 47.64 -14.85
CA HIS A 275 8.78 48.61 -14.34
C HIS A 275 8.76 49.93 -15.13
N HIS A 276 8.56 49.89 -16.45
CA HIS A 276 8.37 51.09 -17.25
C HIS A 276 7.11 51.87 -16.86
N SER A 277 6.00 51.18 -16.56
CA SER A 277 4.76 51.85 -16.12
C SER A 277 4.93 52.54 -14.77
N GLN A 278 5.70 51.92 -13.86
CA GLN A 278 6.06 52.51 -12.56
C GLN A 278 6.93 53.76 -12.70
N LEU A 279 7.86 53.81 -13.66
CA LEU A 279 8.64 55.03 -13.90
C LEU A 279 7.81 56.15 -14.52
N LYS A 280 6.88 55.81 -15.42
CA LYS A 280 6.00 56.79 -16.06
C LYS A 280 5.09 57.48 -15.05
N ASN A 281 4.58 56.72 -14.09
CA ASN A 281 3.75 57.21 -12.99
C ASN A 281 4.34 56.69 -11.67
N PRO A 282 5.26 57.39 -10.99
CA PRO A 282 5.89 56.89 -9.77
C PRO A 282 4.87 56.59 -8.65
N PRO A 283 5.02 55.46 -7.93
CA PRO A 283 4.20 55.16 -6.75
C PRO A 283 4.62 56.06 -5.57
N GLN A 284 3.68 56.33 -4.66
CA GLN A 284 3.91 57.24 -3.52
C GLN A 284 4.38 56.53 -2.25
N CYS A 285 4.04 55.26 -2.09
CA CYS A 285 4.38 54.43 -0.93
C CYS A 285 4.51 52.96 -1.33
N ALA A 286 5.01 52.11 -0.43
CA ALA A 286 5.14 50.68 -0.65
C ALA A 286 3.79 50.03 -1.02
N GLU A 287 2.71 50.42 -0.33
CA GLU A 287 1.36 49.92 -0.61
C GLU A 287 0.95 50.18 -2.07
N HIS A 288 1.13 51.41 -2.58
CA HIS A 288 0.84 51.73 -3.98
C HIS A 288 1.69 50.93 -4.99
N VAL A 289 2.91 50.53 -4.63
CA VAL A 289 3.73 49.64 -5.49
C VAL A 289 3.03 48.29 -5.64
N PHE A 290 2.66 47.67 -4.52
CA PHE A 290 2.08 46.34 -4.50
C PHE A 290 0.63 46.30 -4.99
N GLU A 291 -0.15 47.36 -4.82
CA GLU A 291 -1.49 47.47 -5.41
C GLU A 291 -1.44 47.45 -6.93
N ARG A 292 -0.53 48.22 -7.53
CA ARG A 292 -0.36 48.24 -8.99
C ARG A 292 0.22 46.93 -9.52
N LEU A 293 1.11 46.31 -8.76
CA LEU A 293 1.64 45.00 -9.12
C LEU A 293 0.54 43.93 -9.08
N LEU A 294 -0.30 43.93 -8.04
CA LEU A 294 -1.44 43.05 -7.93
C LEU A 294 -2.43 43.26 -9.09
N GLU A 295 -2.74 44.51 -9.43
CA GLU A 295 -3.62 44.81 -10.56
C GLU A 295 -3.03 44.29 -11.88
N HIS A 296 -1.74 44.52 -12.12
CA HIS A 296 -1.05 43.99 -13.29
C HIS A 296 -1.09 42.46 -13.38
N ILE A 297 -0.94 41.75 -12.25
CA ILE A 297 -1.08 40.29 -12.22
C ILE A 297 -2.52 39.86 -12.47
N ARG A 298 -3.52 40.57 -11.91
CA ARG A 298 -4.94 40.27 -12.15
C ARG A 298 -5.36 40.44 -13.60
N GLU A 299 -4.87 41.49 -14.27
CA GLU A 299 -5.06 41.67 -15.72
C GLU A 299 -4.54 40.44 -16.47
N ARG A 300 -3.33 39.98 -16.15
CA ARG A 300 -2.75 38.76 -16.74
C ARG A 300 -3.52 37.48 -16.40
N VAL A 301 -4.02 37.34 -15.17
CA VAL A 301 -4.88 36.21 -14.76
C VAL A 301 -6.13 36.19 -15.64
N ASN A 302 -6.79 37.33 -15.81
CA ASN A 302 -8.01 37.45 -16.62
C ASN A 302 -7.75 37.17 -18.09
N GLU A 303 -6.67 37.72 -18.66
CA GLU A 303 -6.24 37.42 -20.04
C GLU A 303 -5.96 35.93 -20.24
N CYS A 304 -5.17 35.34 -19.34
CA CYS A 304 -4.80 33.92 -19.41
C CYS A 304 -6.02 33.01 -19.22
N GLN A 305 -6.93 33.37 -18.31
CA GLN A 305 -8.15 32.62 -18.07
C GLN A 305 -9.09 32.66 -19.27
N HIS A 306 -9.29 33.84 -19.88
CA HIS A 306 -10.08 33.96 -21.11
C HIS A 306 -9.46 33.15 -22.26
N LEU A 307 -8.13 33.15 -22.41
CA LEU A 307 -7.45 32.32 -23.41
C LEU A 307 -7.63 30.81 -23.12
N HIS A 308 -7.54 30.41 -21.85
CA HIS A 308 -7.71 29.02 -21.42
C HIS A 308 -9.13 28.50 -21.66
N GLU A 309 -10.16 29.33 -21.41
CA GLU A 309 -11.56 28.97 -21.67
C GLU A 309 -11.86 28.77 -23.16
N ASN A 310 -11.20 29.55 -24.03
CA ASN A 310 -11.36 29.44 -25.48
C ASN A 310 -10.52 28.32 -26.09
N GLN A 311 -9.33 28.07 -25.57
CA GLN A 311 -8.40 27.07 -26.08
C GLN A 311 -7.62 26.42 -24.92
N PRO A 312 -8.20 25.42 -24.24
CA PRO A 312 -7.55 24.79 -23.09
C PRO A 312 -6.26 24.08 -23.52
N SER A 313 -5.20 24.33 -22.77
CA SER A 313 -3.89 23.66 -22.93
C SER A 313 -3.21 23.55 -21.58
N ASP A 314 -2.35 22.54 -21.42
CA ASP A 314 -1.57 22.33 -20.20
C ASP A 314 -0.68 23.55 -19.90
N TYR A 315 -0.13 24.19 -20.94
CA TYR A 315 0.61 25.43 -20.83
C TYR A 315 -0.22 26.54 -20.16
N LEU A 316 -1.43 26.82 -20.68
CA LEU A 316 -2.29 27.87 -20.11
C LEU A 316 -2.79 27.53 -18.71
N SER A 317 -2.98 26.24 -18.42
CA SER A 317 -3.31 25.76 -17.08
C SER A 317 -2.20 26.08 -16.08
N HIS A 318 -0.95 25.76 -16.43
CA HIS A 318 0.21 26.03 -15.58
C HIS A 318 0.52 27.54 -15.46
N GLU A 319 0.30 28.34 -16.50
CA GLU A 319 0.41 29.80 -16.45
C GLU A 319 -0.64 30.40 -15.52
N LEU A 320 -1.89 29.96 -15.63
CA LEU A 320 -2.97 30.43 -14.76
C LEU A 320 -2.71 30.07 -13.29
N GLU A 321 -2.26 28.84 -13.00
CA GLU A 321 -1.91 28.41 -11.65
C GLU A 321 -0.73 29.23 -11.09
N GLY A 322 0.31 29.46 -11.89
CA GLY A 322 1.45 30.29 -11.50
C GLY A 322 1.08 31.74 -11.20
N LEU A 323 0.25 32.35 -12.04
CA LEU A 323 -0.25 33.71 -11.84
C LEU A 323 -1.13 33.83 -10.58
N LYS A 324 -1.95 32.81 -10.28
CA LYS A 324 -2.75 32.77 -9.05
C LYS A 324 -1.88 32.67 -7.79
N LEU A 325 -0.78 31.92 -7.85
CA LEU A 325 0.20 31.88 -6.75
C LEU A 325 0.85 33.27 -6.53
N GLN A 326 1.19 33.97 -7.62
CA GLN A 326 1.68 35.35 -7.54
C GLN A 326 0.62 36.28 -6.93
N GLU A 327 -0.62 36.22 -7.40
CA GLU A 327 -1.74 37.00 -6.88
C GLU A 327 -1.89 36.79 -5.37
N GLN A 328 -1.92 35.54 -4.91
CA GLN A 328 -2.04 35.19 -3.49
C GLN A 328 -0.87 35.75 -2.67
N GLY A 329 0.37 35.62 -3.18
CA GLY A 329 1.55 36.16 -2.53
C GLY A 329 1.50 37.68 -2.38
N LEU A 330 1.05 38.40 -3.40
CA LEU A 330 0.92 39.85 -3.38
C LEU A 330 -0.21 40.33 -2.45
N ILE A 331 -1.31 39.58 -2.37
CA ILE A 331 -2.38 39.83 -1.39
C ILE A 331 -1.80 39.73 0.03
N HIS A 332 -1.00 38.71 0.33
CA HIS A 332 -0.34 38.59 1.63
C HIS A 332 0.56 39.79 1.94
N VAL A 333 1.31 40.29 0.96
CA VAL A 333 2.15 41.48 1.14
C VAL A 333 1.32 42.70 1.50
N LEU A 334 0.23 42.96 0.76
CA LEU A 334 -0.65 44.10 1.05
C LEU A 334 -1.30 43.99 2.43
N GLN A 335 -1.75 42.79 2.81
CA GLN A 335 -2.32 42.55 4.14
C GLN A 335 -1.32 42.87 5.26
N VAL A 336 -0.03 42.55 5.07
CA VAL A 336 1.03 42.88 6.03
C VAL A 336 1.32 44.38 6.06
N LEU A 337 1.44 45.03 4.89
CA LEU A 337 1.66 46.47 4.79
C LEU A 337 0.54 47.29 5.46
N ARG A 338 -0.71 46.82 5.32
CA ARG A 338 -1.89 47.41 5.95
C ARG A 338 -2.07 47.06 7.43
N LYS A 339 -1.16 46.24 7.98
CA LYS A 339 -1.21 45.72 9.36
C LYS A 339 -2.45 44.87 9.65
N GLU A 340 -3.05 44.29 8.61
CA GLU A 340 -4.15 43.32 8.70
C GLU A 340 -3.61 41.92 9.07
N LYS A 341 -2.38 41.61 8.67
CA LYS A 341 -1.66 40.37 8.99
C LYS A 341 -0.25 40.64 9.49
N ILE A 342 0.32 39.66 10.19
CA ILE A 342 1.71 39.63 10.64
C ILE A 342 2.45 38.43 10.05
N LEU A 343 3.77 38.54 9.99
CA LEU A 343 4.66 37.48 9.55
C LEU A 343 5.21 36.74 10.76
N LEU A 344 5.20 35.40 10.72
CA LEU A 344 5.84 34.56 11.73
C LEU A 344 6.89 33.66 11.09
N ASN A 345 8.03 33.44 11.75
CA ASN A 345 9.06 32.47 11.34
C ASN A 345 8.65 31.02 11.69
N ALA A 346 9.55 30.07 11.45
CA ALA A 346 9.34 28.65 11.75
C ALA A 346 9.18 28.36 13.25
N GLU A 347 9.64 29.27 14.11
CA GLU A 347 9.56 29.24 15.56
C GLU A 347 8.29 29.91 16.09
N LEU A 348 7.42 30.39 15.19
CA LEU A 348 6.20 31.16 15.50
C LEU A 348 6.49 32.54 16.14
N GLU A 349 7.71 33.04 15.97
CA GLU A 349 8.13 34.37 16.38
C GLU A 349 7.85 35.37 15.26
N GLU A 350 7.54 36.60 15.64
CA GLU A 350 7.21 37.67 14.70
C GLU A 350 8.46 38.21 14.01
N VAL A 351 8.39 38.33 12.69
CA VAL A 351 9.49 38.83 11.85
C VAL A 351 8.97 39.94 10.94
N ASN A 352 9.86 40.79 10.46
CA ASN A 352 9.51 41.89 9.55
C ASN A 352 9.92 41.61 8.09
N ASP A 353 10.58 40.49 7.84
CA ASP A 353 11.15 40.12 6.55
C ASP A 353 10.46 38.86 5.99
N PHE A 354 9.94 38.97 4.77
CA PHE A 354 9.28 37.86 4.07
C PHE A 354 10.22 36.68 3.79
N ASN A 355 11.54 36.90 3.71
CA ASN A 355 12.51 35.81 3.54
C ASN A 355 12.65 34.94 4.79
N GLN A 356 12.35 35.49 5.96
CA GLN A 356 12.40 34.79 7.25
C GLN A 356 11.03 34.21 7.64
N ALA A 357 9.96 34.75 7.04
CA ALA A 357 8.60 34.34 7.30
C ALA A 357 8.32 32.90 6.83
N HIS A 358 7.70 32.13 7.71
CA HIS A 358 7.03 30.87 7.39
C HIS A 358 5.52 31.03 7.23
N PHE A 359 4.92 31.96 7.99
CA PHE A 359 3.47 32.14 8.06
C PHE A 359 3.06 33.60 7.87
N VAL A 360 1.85 33.79 7.35
CA VAL A 360 1.15 35.08 7.27
C VAL A 360 -0.20 34.92 7.95
N VAL A 361 -0.35 35.48 9.14
CA VAL A 361 -1.50 35.18 10.02
C VAL A 361 -2.17 36.44 10.51
N ASP A 362 -3.44 36.31 10.90
CA ASP A 362 -4.14 37.37 11.63
C ASP A 362 -3.45 37.57 13.00
N PRO A 363 -3.13 38.82 13.40
CA PRO A 363 -2.50 39.11 14.69
C PRO A 363 -3.26 38.52 15.87
N ASN A 364 -4.60 38.52 15.80
CA ASN A 364 -5.48 37.99 16.84
C ASN A 364 -5.40 36.46 16.94
N GLN A 365 -4.96 35.77 15.89
CA GLN A 365 -4.86 34.32 15.85
C GLN A 365 -3.47 33.79 16.21
N LYS A 366 -2.46 34.64 16.39
CA LYS A 366 -1.07 34.25 16.71
C LYS A 366 -0.98 33.21 17.83
N HIS A 367 -1.69 33.43 18.94
CA HIS A 367 -1.67 32.56 20.11
C HIS A 367 -2.25 31.16 19.88
N ARG A 368 -2.99 30.96 18.78
CA ARG A 368 -3.63 29.68 18.42
C ARG A 368 -2.67 28.75 17.68
N PHE A 369 -1.58 29.28 17.12
CA PHE A 369 -0.54 28.48 16.49
C PHE A 369 0.34 27.86 17.56
N GLN A 370 0.54 26.55 17.46
CA GLN A 370 1.37 25.77 18.37
C GLN A 370 2.37 24.92 17.58
N LYS A 371 3.55 24.69 18.17
CA LYS A 371 4.62 23.88 17.59
C LYS A 371 5.03 22.80 18.60
N ARG A 372 5.07 21.54 18.15
CA ARG A 372 5.73 20.43 18.87
C ARG A 372 6.68 19.76 17.88
N GLU A 373 7.95 19.70 18.26
CA GLU A 373 9.03 19.18 17.41
C GLU A 373 9.03 19.86 16.01
N ASN A 374 8.68 19.11 14.97
CA ASN A 374 8.62 19.57 13.58
C ASN A 374 7.19 19.70 13.05
N CYS A 375 6.18 19.64 13.92
CA CYS A 375 4.77 19.71 13.55
C CYS A 375 4.14 21.02 14.04
N TYR A 376 3.26 21.57 13.20
CA TYR A 376 2.47 22.75 13.50
C TYR A 376 1.01 22.34 13.75
N ALA A 377 0.36 23.04 14.66
CA ALA A 377 -1.04 22.85 15.00
C ALA A 377 -1.74 24.21 15.14
N LEU A 378 -3.03 24.24 14.81
CA LEU A 378 -3.88 25.41 14.90
C LEU A 378 -5.09 25.13 15.79
N CYS A 379 -5.07 25.73 16.98
CA CYS A 379 -6.14 25.57 17.98
C CYS A 379 -7.43 26.25 17.52
N THR A 380 -8.59 25.71 17.87
CA THR A 380 -9.87 26.43 17.79
C THR A 380 -10.02 27.40 18.96
N GLU A 381 -11.05 28.26 18.94
CA GLU A 381 -11.33 29.18 20.06
C GLU A 381 -11.71 28.45 21.35
N GLU A 382 -12.20 27.22 21.24
CA GLU A 382 -12.60 26.38 22.38
C GLU A 382 -11.44 25.61 22.99
N MET A 383 -10.31 25.49 22.28
CA MET A 383 -9.12 24.78 22.73
C MET A 383 -8.21 25.70 23.55
N ASP A 384 -7.68 25.21 24.67
CA ASP A 384 -6.64 25.91 25.42
C ASP A 384 -5.26 25.63 24.80
N PRO A 385 -4.60 26.61 24.16
CA PRO A 385 -3.31 26.40 23.52
C PRO A 385 -2.18 26.02 24.49
N HIS A 386 -2.35 26.32 25.79
CA HIS A 386 -1.33 26.11 26.82
C HIS A 386 -1.44 24.73 27.48
N ASN A 387 -2.57 24.03 27.27
CA ASN A 387 -2.84 22.75 27.91
C ASN A 387 -3.60 21.80 26.97
N LEU A 388 -3.01 21.52 25.81
CA LEU A 388 -3.57 20.61 24.81
C LEU A 388 -3.37 19.15 25.22
N SER A 389 -4.48 18.40 25.30
CA SER A 389 -4.43 16.93 25.34
C SER A 389 -3.89 16.36 24.02
N GLU A 390 -3.52 15.08 23.99
CA GLU A 390 -3.04 14.44 22.75
C GLU A 390 -4.12 14.41 21.66
N GLU A 391 -5.40 14.24 22.04
CA GLU A 391 -6.52 14.26 21.09
C GLU A 391 -6.75 15.68 20.54
N ASP A 392 -6.67 16.70 21.41
CA ASP A 392 -6.76 18.10 20.99
C ASP A 392 -5.59 18.49 20.08
N TRP A 393 -4.39 17.99 20.35
CA TRP A 393 -3.21 18.20 19.52
C TRP A 393 -3.41 17.65 18.11
N LEU A 394 -3.87 16.40 18.00
CA LEU A 394 -4.16 15.78 16.70
C LEU A 394 -5.25 16.55 15.94
N GLN A 395 -6.30 16.97 16.63
CA GLN A 395 -7.37 17.76 16.01
C GLN A 395 -6.89 19.13 15.57
N ALA A 396 -6.04 19.80 16.36
CA ALA A 396 -5.41 21.07 16.01
C ALA A 396 -4.42 20.92 14.84
N GLN A 397 -3.72 19.80 14.73
CA GLN A 397 -2.88 19.48 13.57
C GLN A 397 -3.73 19.32 12.30
N LEU A 398 -4.85 18.60 12.37
CA LEU A 398 -5.79 18.48 11.25
C LEU A 398 -6.37 19.85 10.84
N ASN A 399 -6.60 20.76 11.80
CA ASN A 399 -7.04 22.11 11.51
C ASN A 399 -5.97 22.92 10.78
N TYR A 400 -4.71 22.80 11.22
CA TYR A 400 -3.57 23.40 10.51
C TYR A 400 -3.48 22.87 9.09
N ASP A 401 -3.53 21.55 8.88
CA ASP A 401 -3.42 20.95 7.55
C ASP A 401 -4.51 21.44 6.59
N LYS A 402 -5.74 21.67 7.07
CA LYS A 402 -6.84 22.25 6.27
C LYS A 402 -6.54 23.69 5.84
N LEU A 403 -6.02 24.51 6.73
CA LEU A 403 -5.76 25.94 6.50
C LEU A 403 -4.33 26.24 6.03
N LYS A 404 -3.50 25.20 5.87
CA LYS A 404 -2.08 25.30 5.57
C LYS A 404 -1.78 26.16 4.34
N HIS A 405 -2.59 26.03 3.30
CA HIS A 405 -2.45 26.77 2.05
C HIS A 405 -2.78 28.27 2.17
N GLU A 406 -3.54 28.67 3.19
CA GLU A 406 -3.93 30.06 3.45
C GLU A 406 -2.95 30.77 4.39
N VAL A 407 -2.45 30.06 5.40
CA VAL A 407 -1.64 30.65 6.49
C VAL A 407 -0.15 30.57 6.22
N ARG A 408 0.30 29.70 5.31
CA ARG A 408 1.71 29.52 5.01
C ARG A 408 2.15 30.43 3.87
N MET A 409 3.41 30.87 3.91
CA MET A 409 4.02 31.61 2.82
C MET A 409 3.96 30.82 1.51
N VAL A 410 3.47 31.46 0.44
CA VAL A 410 3.23 30.83 -0.88
C VAL A 410 4.48 30.10 -1.41
N PRO A 411 5.70 30.68 -1.38
CA PRO A 411 6.90 29.98 -1.85
C PRO A 411 7.20 28.69 -1.08
N LEU A 412 6.99 28.71 0.24
CA LEU A 412 7.23 27.54 1.10
C LEU A 412 6.16 26.48 0.89
N HIS A 413 4.90 26.88 0.82
CA HIS A 413 3.80 25.95 0.55
C HIS A 413 3.97 25.26 -0.80
N HIS A 414 4.30 26.03 -1.85
CA HIS A 414 4.55 25.48 -3.17
C HIS A 414 5.69 24.46 -3.18
N ARG A 415 6.81 24.76 -2.49
CA ARG A 415 7.94 23.83 -2.38
C ARG A 415 7.56 22.50 -1.74
N GLU A 416 6.72 22.54 -0.70
CA GLU A 416 6.24 21.32 -0.04
C GLU A 416 5.29 20.52 -0.94
N CYS A 417 4.39 21.18 -1.67
CA CYS A 417 3.52 20.51 -2.62
C CYS A 417 4.33 19.80 -3.72
N MET A 418 5.34 20.48 -4.28
CA MET A 418 6.23 19.85 -5.27
C MET A 418 6.98 18.64 -4.71
N GLN A 419 7.50 18.76 -3.48
CA GLN A 419 8.22 17.67 -2.82
C GLN A 419 7.28 16.47 -2.58
N HIS A 420 6.07 16.73 -2.11
CA HIS A 420 5.05 15.71 -1.90
C HIS A 420 4.66 14.99 -3.20
N ASP A 421 4.48 15.74 -4.30
CA ASP A 421 4.15 15.18 -5.60
C ASP A 421 5.28 14.27 -6.12
N VAL A 422 6.54 14.68 -5.96
CA VAL A 422 7.73 13.89 -6.31
C VAL A 422 7.81 12.61 -5.47
N GLU A 423 7.63 12.70 -4.16
CA GLU A 423 7.68 11.55 -3.25
C GLU A 423 6.58 10.53 -3.57
N LYS A 424 5.33 10.98 -3.71
CA LYS A 424 4.20 10.15 -4.09
C LYS A 424 4.40 9.46 -5.44
N HIS A 425 4.96 10.20 -6.41
CA HIS A 425 5.30 9.64 -7.72
C HIS A 425 6.37 8.55 -7.60
N GLN A 426 7.43 8.80 -6.83
CA GLN A 426 8.53 7.87 -6.60
C GLN A 426 8.07 6.60 -5.88
N GLU A 427 7.22 6.72 -4.86
CA GLU A 427 6.61 5.59 -4.15
C GLU A 427 5.81 4.71 -5.11
N ARG A 428 4.95 5.30 -5.92
CA ARG A 428 4.15 4.57 -6.92
C ARG A 428 5.05 3.91 -7.97
N LYS A 429 6.09 4.61 -8.45
CA LYS A 429 7.08 4.04 -9.39
C LYS A 429 7.80 2.83 -8.77
N GLN A 430 8.20 2.93 -7.50
CA GLN A 430 8.89 1.85 -6.81
C GLN A 430 7.96 0.65 -6.57
N HIS A 431 6.69 0.89 -6.23
CA HIS A 431 5.67 -0.16 -6.09
C HIS A 431 5.56 -1.01 -7.36
N TYR A 432 5.41 -0.39 -8.54
CA TYR A 432 5.32 -1.12 -9.80
C TYR A 432 6.64 -1.80 -10.20
N LYS A 433 7.79 -1.22 -9.86
CA LYS A 433 9.09 -1.90 -10.06
C LYS A 433 9.21 -3.18 -9.24
N ASN A 434 8.73 -3.15 -8.00
CA ASN A 434 8.72 -4.32 -7.13
C ASN A 434 7.77 -5.39 -7.69
N LEU A 435 6.53 -5.02 -8.04
CA LEU A 435 5.57 -5.93 -8.67
C LEU A 435 6.15 -6.57 -9.94
N ARG A 436 6.77 -5.78 -10.83
CA ARG A 436 7.42 -6.28 -12.05
C ARG A 436 8.44 -7.37 -11.74
N LYS A 437 9.27 -7.14 -10.72
CA LYS A 437 10.27 -8.12 -10.27
C LYS A 437 9.60 -9.42 -9.80
N ASP A 438 8.56 -9.32 -8.99
CA ASP A 438 7.82 -10.48 -8.47
C ASP A 438 7.18 -11.30 -9.61
N PHE A 439 6.62 -10.64 -10.62
CA PHE A 439 6.06 -11.32 -11.79
C PHE A 439 7.14 -12.01 -12.65
N ILE A 440 8.31 -11.37 -12.82
CA ILE A 440 9.45 -11.99 -13.52
C ILE A 440 9.91 -13.25 -12.79
N GLU A 441 10.04 -13.21 -11.45
CA GLU A 441 10.40 -14.37 -10.63
C GLU A 441 9.35 -15.49 -10.78
N GLN A 442 8.06 -15.16 -10.67
CA GLN A 442 6.98 -16.15 -10.87
C GLN A 442 6.97 -16.77 -12.27
N ILE A 443 7.24 -15.98 -13.32
CA ILE A 443 7.36 -16.48 -14.69
C ILE A 443 8.52 -17.46 -14.82
N GLN A 444 9.66 -17.16 -14.19
CA GLN A 444 10.83 -18.06 -14.18
C GLN A 444 10.50 -19.38 -13.47
N ASP A 445 9.80 -19.32 -12.33
CA ASP A 445 9.37 -20.51 -11.59
C ASP A 445 8.39 -21.38 -12.38
N VAL A 446 7.42 -20.77 -13.06
CA VAL A 446 6.48 -21.49 -13.93
C VAL A 446 7.21 -22.11 -15.13
N LYS A 447 8.16 -21.39 -15.74
CA LYS A 447 9.00 -21.92 -16.84
C LYS A 447 9.85 -23.10 -16.36
N ALA A 448 10.45 -23.02 -15.18
CA ALA A 448 11.21 -24.11 -14.58
C ALA A 448 10.31 -25.33 -14.29
N SER A 449 9.12 -25.11 -13.72
CA SER A 449 8.13 -26.16 -13.45
C SER A 449 7.68 -26.85 -14.74
N LYS A 450 7.45 -26.08 -15.81
CA LYS A 450 7.09 -26.61 -17.14
C LYS A 450 8.17 -27.54 -17.68
N VAL A 451 9.45 -27.16 -17.58
CA VAL A 451 10.58 -28.01 -18.00
C VAL A 451 10.58 -29.34 -17.23
N GLN A 452 10.35 -29.31 -15.92
CA GLN A 452 10.28 -30.53 -15.10
C GLN A 452 9.13 -31.45 -15.52
N VAL A 453 7.93 -30.89 -15.74
CA VAL A 453 6.76 -31.67 -16.18
C VAL A 453 6.97 -32.24 -17.59
N LEU A 454 7.56 -31.48 -18.51
CA LEU A 454 7.92 -31.96 -19.85
C LEU A 454 8.88 -33.16 -19.79
N GLN A 455 9.89 -33.10 -18.93
CA GLN A 455 10.85 -34.19 -18.73
C GLN A 455 10.18 -35.44 -18.14
N ALA A 456 9.29 -35.27 -17.16
CA ALA A 456 8.51 -36.36 -16.59
C ALA A 456 7.56 -37.00 -17.61
N LEU A 457 6.89 -36.19 -18.43
CA LEU A 457 6.03 -36.65 -19.52
C LEU A 457 6.82 -37.43 -20.56
N SER A 458 7.99 -36.95 -21.00
CA SER A 458 8.83 -37.67 -21.96
C SER A 458 9.32 -39.02 -21.40
N SER A 459 9.69 -39.05 -20.12
CA SER A 459 10.10 -40.29 -19.44
C SER A 459 8.97 -41.32 -19.39
N ASN A 460 7.75 -40.91 -19.03
CA ASN A 460 6.58 -41.81 -18.99
C ASN A 460 6.20 -42.32 -20.39
N LYS A 461 6.27 -41.46 -21.42
CA LYS A 461 6.06 -41.88 -22.82
C LYS A 461 7.10 -42.91 -23.28
N ALA A 462 8.38 -42.71 -22.93
CA ALA A 462 9.45 -43.66 -23.25
C ALA A 462 9.27 -45.01 -22.52
N GLN A 463 8.91 -44.99 -21.23
CA GLN A 463 8.61 -46.21 -20.46
C GLN A 463 7.41 -46.97 -21.03
N LYS A 464 6.35 -46.27 -21.44
CA LYS A 464 5.21 -46.89 -22.12
C LYS A 464 5.64 -47.60 -23.39
N ALA A 465 6.43 -46.93 -24.24
CA ALA A 465 6.91 -47.49 -25.51
C ALA A 465 7.70 -48.80 -25.32
N LEU A 466 8.58 -48.85 -24.32
CA LEU A 466 9.36 -50.04 -23.96
C LEU A 466 8.47 -51.21 -23.51
N LEU A 467 7.44 -50.93 -22.70
CA LEU A 467 6.52 -51.95 -22.20
C LEU A 467 5.60 -52.50 -23.29
N THR A 468 5.21 -51.67 -24.27
CA THR A 468 4.43 -52.13 -25.43
C THR A 468 5.24 -52.98 -26.40
N GLN A 469 6.54 -52.71 -26.58
CA GLN A 469 7.42 -53.53 -27.44
C GLN A 469 7.70 -54.92 -26.86
N THR A 470 7.63 -55.09 -25.53
CA THR A 470 7.92 -56.37 -24.87
C THR A 470 6.76 -57.37 -25.04
N ARG A 471 5.56 -56.91 -25.45
CA ARG A 471 4.35 -57.74 -25.55
C ARG A 471 4.12 -58.37 -26.92
N GLU A 472 4.81 -57.91 -27.97
CA GLU A 472 4.67 -58.48 -29.32
C GLU A 472 5.58 -59.70 -29.59
N ASN A 473 6.49 -60.05 -28.68
CA ASN A 473 7.47 -61.12 -28.88
C ASN A 473 7.31 -62.31 -27.91
N THR A 474 6.11 -62.86 -27.74
CA THR A 474 5.96 -64.20 -27.13
C THR A 474 4.79 -64.98 -27.75
N PRO A 475 5.05 -66.13 -28.41
CA PRO A 475 4.02 -66.96 -29.06
C PRO A 475 3.46 -68.06 -28.13
N SER A 476 2.22 -68.47 -28.44
CA SER A 476 1.45 -69.63 -27.93
C SER A 476 0.88 -69.52 -26.50
N GLY A 477 -0.34 -69.96 -26.21
CA GLY A 477 -1.34 -70.64 -27.04
C GLY A 477 -2.60 -71.02 -26.23
N MET A 478 -3.62 -71.43 -26.99
CA MET A 478 -4.76 -72.30 -26.64
C MET A 478 -5.77 -71.85 -25.56
N SER A 479 -6.97 -71.52 -26.07
CA SER A 479 -8.36 -71.63 -25.53
C SER A 479 -8.65 -72.85 -24.61
N PRO A 480 -9.82 -72.94 -23.89
CA PRO A 480 -11.13 -72.38 -24.27
C PRO A 480 -12.04 -71.77 -23.16
N LYS A 481 -13.03 -71.03 -23.67
CA LYS A 481 -14.36 -70.65 -23.13
C LYS A 481 -15.05 -71.67 -22.21
N PRO A 482 -16.00 -71.21 -21.36
CA PRO A 482 -17.42 -71.41 -21.71
C PRO A 482 -18.31 -70.16 -21.57
N ASP A 483 -19.48 -70.26 -22.20
CA ASP A 483 -20.49 -69.25 -22.49
C ASP A 483 -21.52 -69.01 -21.36
N ALA A 484 -22.07 -67.78 -21.41
CA ALA A 484 -23.47 -67.36 -21.23
C ALA A 484 -24.28 -67.68 -19.95
N ALA A 485 -24.77 -66.61 -19.31
CA ALA A 485 -26.22 -66.38 -19.15
C ALA A 485 -26.52 -64.90 -18.79
N GLN A 486 -27.38 -64.28 -19.60
CA GLN A 486 -28.10 -63.04 -19.32
C GLN A 486 -29.22 -63.31 -18.30
N ILE A 487 -29.65 -62.30 -17.53
CA ILE A 487 -31.03 -61.74 -17.52
C ILE A 487 -31.24 -60.85 -16.29
N ASN A 488 -31.84 -59.69 -16.59
CA ASN A 488 -32.38 -58.62 -15.74
C ASN A 488 -33.25 -59.07 -14.56
N ILE A 489 -33.23 -58.29 -13.47
CA ILE A 489 -34.43 -57.90 -12.72
C ILE A 489 -34.33 -56.42 -12.33
N GLU A 490 -35.41 -55.70 -12.66
CA GLU A 490 -35.68 -54.28 -12.42
C GLU A 490 -35.95 -53.94 -10.94
N LYS A 491 -35.80 -52.64 -10.60
CA LYS A 491 -36.67 -51.77 -9.75
C LYS A 491 -37.41 -52.41 -8.56
N ASP A 492 -37.37 -51.87 -7.34
CA ASP A 492 -37.71 -50.48 -7.01
C ASP A 492 -37.34 -50.16 -5.53
N THR A 493 -37.10 -48.88 -5.28
CA THR A 493 -37.35 -48.09 -4.06
C THR A 493 -37.14 -48.72 -2.66
N LEU A 494 -36.24 -48.12 -1.87
CA LEU A 494 -36.53 -47.52 -0.56
C LEU A 494 -35.27 -46.82 0.01
N SER A 495 -35.28 -45.49 0.01
CA SER A 495 -34.41 -44.66 0.85
C SER A 495 -34.60 -45.02 2.32
N PRO A 496 -33.52 -44.95 3.12
CA PRO A 496 -33.58 -44.00 4.22
C PRO A 496 -32.28 -43.22 4.45
N LYS A 497 -32.47 -41.91 4.63
CA LYS A 497 -31.75 -41.02 5.53
C LYS A 497 -30.25 -40.78 5.24
N PHE A 498 -30.04 -39.75 4.41
CA PHE A 498 -28.86 -38.90 4.46
C PHE A 498 -28.61 -38.40 5.89
N CYS A 499 -27.56 -38.93 6.53
CA CYS A 499 -26.81 -38.21 7.55
C CYS A 499 -25.59 -37.61 6.84
N PRO A 500 -25.36 -36.28 6.87
CA PRO A 500 -24.11 -35.73 6.37
C PRO A 500 -23.01 -36.17 7.34
N LYS A 501 -22.17 -37.11 6.90
CA LYS A 501 -20.87 -37.33 7.55
C LYS A 501 -20.07 -36.02 7.43
N PRO A 502 -19.38 -35.57 8.48
CA PRO A 502 -18.55 -34.38 8.42
C PRO A 502 -17.52 -34.57 7.29
N LYS A 503 -17.36 -33.53 6.47
CA LYS A 503 -16.25 -33.42 5.52
C LYS A 503 -14.96 -33.79 6.26
N PRO A 504 -14.08 -34.63 5.70
CA PRO A 504 -12.74 -34.72 6.24
C PRO A 504 -12.13 -33.32 6.13
N THR A 505 -11.86 -32.71 7.29
CA THR A 505 -11.04 -31.52 7.38
C THR A 505 -9.76 -31.81 6.58
N PRO A 506 -9.35 -30.96 5.62
CA PRO A 506 -8.06 -31.15 4.99
C PRO A 506 -7.01 -31.22 6.11
N PRO A 507 -6.04 -32.15 6.07
CA PRO A 507 -5.02 -32.20 7.10
C PRO A 507 -4.36 -30.84 7.16
N LEU A 508 -4.44 -30.20 8.33
CA LEU A 508 -3.73 -28.97 8.63
C LEU A 508 -2.27 -29.19 8.26
N CYS A 509 -1.80 -28.49 7.22
CA CYS A 509 -0.39 -28.43 6.90
C CYS A 509 0.28 -27.59 8.00
N SER A 510 0.62 -28.25 9.11
CA SER A 510 1.30 -27.65 10.25
C SER A 510 2.80 -27.53 9.96
N TYR A 511 3.40 -26.42 10.38
CA TYR A 511 4.84 -26.16 10.40
C TYR A 511 5.64 -27.36 10.96
N SER A 512 5.15 -27.97 12.04
CA SER A 512 5.72 -29.17 12.66
C SER A 512 5.68 -30.43 11.78
N PHE A 513 4.71 -30.56 10.86
CA PHE A 513 4.63 -31.67 9.90
C PHE A 513 5.67 -31.54 8.77
N MET A 514 5.92 -30.33 8.29
CA MET A 514 6.96 -30.06 7.27
C MET A 514 8.37 -30.29 7.84
N LEU A 515 8.63 -29.82 9.06
CA LEU A 515 9.95 -29.97 9.68
C LEU A 515 10.30 -31.41 10.06
N ASN A 516 9.32 -32.21 10.48
CA ASN A 516 9.52 -33.62 10.82
C ASN A 516 9.90 -34.49 9.61
N ASN A 517 9.42 -34.14 8.40
CA ASN A 517 9.83 -34.80 7.17
C ASN A 517 11.26 -34.39 6.74
N LEU A 518 11.66 -33.15 7.03
CA LEU A 518 13.02 -32.63 6.77
C LEU A 518 14.08 -33.24 7.70
N LYS A 519 13.76 -33.45 8.98
CA LYS A 519 14.64 -34.13 9.96
C LYS A 519 15.05 -35.55 9.56
N ARG A 520 14.23 -36.21 8.72
CA ARG A 520 14.50 -37.56 8.19
C ARG A 520 15.51 -37.56 7.04
N LEU A 521 15.89 -36.39 6.53
CA LEU A 521 16.65 -36.22 5.28
C LEU A 521 17.99 -35.50 5.46
N VAL A 522 18.50 -35.38 6.70
CA VAL A 522 19.80 -34.73 6.99
C VAL A 522 20.93 -35.46 6.24
N PRO A 523 21.53 -34.90 5.16
CA PRO A 523 22.56 -35.59 4.41
C PRO A 523 23.90 -35.55 5.17
N ALA A 524 24.69 -36.62 5.07
CA ALA A 524 25.92 -36.79 5.84
C ALA A 524 27.13 -35.96 5.35
N LYS A 525 27.05 -35.28 4.20
CA LYS A 525 28.24 -34.70 3.53
C LYS A 525 28.07 -33.32 2.87
N ALA A 526 27.06 -32.54 3.21
CA ALA A 526 26.92 -31.17 2.67
C ALA A 526 27.82 -30.17 3.41
N PRO A 527 28.64 -29.34 2.73
CA PRO A 527 29.41 -28.26 3.36
C PRO A 527 28.52 -27.07 3.75
N ALA A 528 28.90 -26.35 4.80
CA ALA A 528 28.19 -25.15 5.27
C ALA A 528 28.23 -24.00 4.23
N PRO A 529 27.17 -23.16 4.22
CA PRO A 529 27.02 -22.05 3.26
C PRO A 529 28.11 -20.99 3.42
N ARG A 530 28.30 -20.15 2.38
CA ARG A 530 29.33 -19.11 2.41
C ARG A 530 28.90 -18.00 3.38
N LYS A 531 29.88 -17.34 4.01
CA LYS A 531 29.66 -16.27 5.01
C LYS A 531 28.62 -15.21 4.59
N LYS A 532 28.63 -14.82 3.30
CA LYS A 532 27.68 -13.85 2.72
C LYS A 532 26.22 -14.33 2.67
N ASP A 533 26.02 -15.63 2.46
CA ASP A 533 24.70 -16.24 2.41
C ASP A 533 24.15 -16.40 3.84
N ILE A 534 25.03 -16.70 4.80
CA ILE A 534 24.72 -16.70 6.24
C ILE A 534 24.24 -15.30 6.68
N TYR A 535 24.97 -14.23 6.35
CA TYR A 535 24.55 -12.87 6.72
C TYR A 535 23.20 -12.45 6.12
N LYS A 536 22.94 -12.79 4.86
CA LYS A 536 21.68 -12.45 4.19
C LYS A 536 20.50 -13.10 4.90
N VAL A 537 20.63 -14.38 5.23
CA VAL A 537 19.56 -15.14 5.90
C VAL A 537 19.43 -14.75 7.38
N THR A 538 20.53 -14.35 8.04
CA THR A 538 20.50 -13.80 9.41
C THR A 538 19.58 -12.59 9.50
N ARG A 539 19.74 -11.62 8.57
CA ARG A 539 18.88 -10.43 8.52
C ARG A 539 17.41 -10.75 8.28
N GLU A 540 17.13 -11.72 7.40
CA GLU A 540 15.75 -12.14 7.12
C GLU A 540 15.13 -12.91 8.31
N LEU A 541 15.94 -13.60 9.12
CA LEU A 541 15.50 -14.29 10.34
C LEU A 541 15.26 -13.33 11.52
N GLU A 542 16.09 -12.29 11.66
CA GLU A 542 15.92 -11.23 12.66
C GLU A 542 14.58 -10.49 12.51
N SER A 543 14.08 -10.32 11.28
CA SER A 543 12.80 -9.66 11.04
C SER A 543 11.57 -10.48 11.42
N VAL A 544 11.73 -11.78 11.71
CA VAL A 544 10.61 -12.72 11.94
C VAL A 544 10.63 -13.28 13.36
N ILE A 545 11.80 -13.40 13.98
CA ILE A 545 11.95 -13.95 15.32
C ILE A 545 11.75 -12.83 16.36
N PRO A 546 10.90 -13.05 17.39
CA PRO A 546 10.70 -12.10 18.47
C PRO A 546 12.02 -11.62 19.07
N LEU A 547 12.09 -10.34 19.43
CA LEU A 547 13.32 -9.68 19.89
C LEU A 547 13.99 -10.46 21.04
N GLU A 548 13.19 -11.09 21.91
CA GLU A 548 13.64 -11.86 23.06
C GLU A 548 14.38 -13.15 22.67
N ARG A 549 14.14 -13.68 21.46
CA ARG A 549 14.72 -14.93 20.93
C ARG A 549 15.82 -14.69 19.89
N GLN A 550 16.08 -13.45 19.50
CA GLN A 550 17.12 -13.13 18.52
C GLN A 550 18.52 -13.49 19.03
N ASN A 551 18.80 -13.41 20.33
CA ASN A 551 20.09 -13.87 20.89
C ASN A 551 20.31 -15.38 20.72
N GLU A 552 19.25 -16.18 20.74
CA GLU A 552 19.32 -17.63 20.51
C GLU A 552 19.51 -17.96 19.02
N LEU A 553 18.90 -17.16 18.15
CA LEU A 553 19.13 -17.19 16.70
C LEU A 553 20.61 -16.92 16.36
N HIS A 554 21.20 -15.86 16.91
CA HIS A 554 22.60 -15.52 16.68
C HIS A 554 23.54 -16.64 17.13
N LYS A 555 23.29 -17.24 18.30
CA LYS A 555 24.05 -18.40 18.78
C LYS A 555 23.97 -19.60 17.82
N LEU A 556 22.78 -19.90 17.29
CA LEU A 556 22.64 -20.96 16.29
C LEU A 556 23.38 -20.62 14.99
N ILE A 557 23.36 -19.37 14.55
CA ILE A 557 24.05 -18.95 13.34
C ILE A 557 25.57 -19.03 13.51
N ASP A 558 26.10 -18.67 14.68
CA ASP A 558 27.52 -18.76 15.01
C ASP A 558 28.05 -20.21 15.05
N GLU A 559 27.18 -21.19 15.31
CA GLU A 559 27.53 -22.62 15.19
C GLU A 559 27.82 -23.04 13.74
N VAL A 560 27.35 -22.27 12.74
CA VAL A 560 27.55 -22.54 11.31
C VAL A 560 28.88 -21.94 10.81
N THR A 561 29.93 -22.77 10.77
CA THR A 561 31.24 -22.37 10.23
C THR A 561 31.28 -22.50 8.69
N PRO A 562 31.48 -21.39 7.94
CA PRO A 562 31.44 -21.43 6.47
C PRO A 562 32.40 -22.47 5.87
N GLY A 563 31.91 -23.29 4.94
CA GLY A 563 32.73 -24.28 4.23
C GLY A 563 33.10 -25.55 5.02
N LYS A 564 32.77 -25.66 6.32
CA LYS A 564 32.94 -26.90 7.09
C LYS A 564 31.68 -27.76 7.04
N ILE A 565 31.86 -29.07 7.01
CA ILE A 565 30.76 -30.04 7.08
C ILE A 565 30.45 -30.30 8.57
N MET A 566 29.22 -29.99 9.02
CA MET A 566 28.73 -30.45 10.31
C MET A 566 28.45 -31.95 10.28
N SER A 567 28.74 -32.65 11.37
CA SER A 567 28.33 -34.05 11.51
C SER A 567 26.80 -34.16 11.52
N PRO A 568 26.23 -35.29 11.05
CA PRO A 568 24.78 -35.49 10.98
C PRO A 568 24.05 -35.25 12.30
N ASP A 569 24.63 -35.68 13.42
CA ASP A 569 24.02 -35.57 14.75
C ASP A 569 24.02 -34.13 15.26
N VAL A 570 25.12 -33.39 15.05
CA VAL A 570 25.22 -31.97 15.37
C VAL A 570 24.25 -31.16 14.51
N ARG A 571 24.16 -31.49 13.22
CA ARG A 571 23.24 -30.85 12.26
C ARG A 571 21.78 -31.11 12.61
N ARG A 572 21.43 -32.32 13.02
CA ARG A 572 20.06 -32.66 13.44
C ARG A 572 19.69 -31.95 14.74
N SER A 573 20.59 -31.95 15.72
CA SER A 573 20.43 -31.23 16.98
C SER A 573 20.30 -29.71 16.79
N TRP A 574 21.05 -29.14 15.84
CA TRP A 574 20.93 -27.75 15.44
C TRP A 574 19.54 -27.43 14.84
N LEU A 575 19.04 -28.30 13.97
CA LEU A 575 17.74 -28.14 13.31
C LEU A 575 16.56 -28.26 14.31
N ASP A 576 16.72 -29.12 15.32
CA ASP A 576 15.78 -29.24 16.45
C ASP A 576 15.74 -27.96 17.29
N ARG A 577 16.89 -27.32 17.54
CA ARG A 577 16.95 -26.03 18.25
C ARG A 577 16.38 -24.89 17.42
N ALA A 578 16.68 -24.83 16.12
CA ALA A 578 16.15 -23.82 15.21
C ALA A 578 14.62 -23.88 15.08
N GLN A 579 14.04 -25.10 15.12
CA GLN A 579 12.59 -25.29 15.16
C GLN A 579 11.92 -24.58 16.34
N ASN A 580 12.55 -24.68 17.52
CA ASN A 580 11.95 -24.19 18.77
C ASN A 580 11.98 -22.66 18.88
N LEU A 581 12.74 -21.98 18.03
CA LEU A 581 12.77 -20.52 17.97
C LEU A 581 11.50 -19.93 17.35
N ILE A 582 10.78 -20.71 16.53
CA ILE A 582 9.61 -20.27 15.78
C ILE A 582 8.34 -20.77 16.50
N PRO A 583 7.44 -19.89 16.96
CA PRO A 583 6.20 -20.29 17.59
C PRO A 583 5.29 -21.08 16.62
N ASP A 584 4.75 -22.22 17.06
CA ASP A 584 3.72 -22.95 16.31
C ASP A 584 2.40 -22.15 16.33
N VAL A 585 1.69 -22.14 15.19
CA VAL A 585 0.40 -21.43 15.02
C VAL A 585 -0.69 -22.15 15.81
N VAL A 586 -0.70 -21.99 17.12
CA VAL A 586 -1.86 -22.28 17.98
C VAL A 586 -2.03 -21.14 18.97
N THR A 587 -2.18 -19.95 18.42
CA THR A 587 -3.03 -18.96 19.08
C THR A 587 -3.90 -18.41 17.98
N GLU A 588 -5.15 -18.88 17.91
CA GLU A 588 -6.18 -18.03 17.31
C GLU A 588 -5.97 -16.65 17.95
N PRO A 589 -5.84 -15.55 17.17
CA PRO A 589 -5.95 -14.25 17.79
C PRO A 589 -7.28 -14.31 18.53
N GLN A 590 -7.25 -14.15 19.86
CA GLN A 590 -8.47 -13.88 20.58
C GLN A 590 -9.02 -12.65 19.88
N LEU A 591 -10.04 -12.86 19.04
CA LEU A 591 -10.92 -11.80 18.62
C LEU A 591 -11.21 -11.06 19.92
N GLU A 592 -10.81 -9.79 19.99
CA GLU A 592 -11.37 -8.89 20.98
C GLU A 592 -12.87 -8.95 20.74
N THR A 593 -13.51 -9.83 21.50
CA THR A 593 -14.92 -9.74 21.77
C THR A 593 -15.02 -8.50 22.64
N THR A 594 -15.13 -7.35 21.98
CA THR A 594 -15.68 -6.15 22.57
C THR A 594 -17.15 -6.45 22.86
N ILE A 595 -17.38 -7.25 23.91
CA ILE A 595 -18.54 -7.43 24.77
C ILE A 595 -18.06 -8.41 25.87
N SER A 596 -17.18 -7.92 26.74
CA SER A 596 -16.97 -8.51 28.06
C SER A 596 -17.89 -7.76 29.03
N TYR A 597 -19.14 -8.23 29.13
CA TYR A 597 -19.99 -7.90 30.28
C TYR A 597 -19.33 -8.43 31.55
N LYS A 598 -18.83 -7.54 32.40
CA LYS A 598 -18.72 -7.83 33.83
C LYS A 598 -19.95 -7.24 34.52
N LEU A 599 -20.96 -8.09 34.69
CA LEU A 599 -21.95 -7.92 35.75
C LEU A 599 -21.22 -7.94 37.10
N LYS A 600 -21.39 -6.88 37.87
CA LYS A 600 -21.67 -6.97 39.30
C LYS A 600 -22.82 -6.04 39.63
#